data_AF-A0A832JLQ1-F1
#
_entry.id   AF-A0A832JLQ1-F1
#
_cell.length_a   1.000
_cell.length_b   1.000
_cell.length_c   1.000
_cell.angle_alpha   90.00
_cell.angle_beta   90.00
_cell.angle_gamma   90.00
#
_symmetry.space_group_name_H-M   'P 1'
#
loop_
_entity.id
_entity.type
_entity.pdbx_description
1 polymer ?
#
loop_
_entity_poly.entity_id
_entity_poly.type
_entity_poly.pdbx_seq_one_letter_code
_entity_poly.pdbx_strand_id
1 'polypeptide(L)'
;MGQSSGSTGQRATGLTRRMLLLLVMLVLLLVSSNVYITLAGGALGIVSTYTLVLLFTYVSRYLGADLSKQEVYALFYALTFSWVFFNAYNIVYRAYLRVSEVTNSFLIGGEPVARLLPAWFAPPAGSPVFKLRTLFHPDMALPLLIPLTFSVLWLVAELSMVMLSSFLFVEVEALPYPLAQIDATFITMVSERPAEWLRGFLPAMALMLFLAALLYLPSVGIIVGLPVPPIGFYDFTPQITDVFPGGVLAINFYPWTVATGFMMPLDVASAALVTSIIVWIIFNSLFITHPFFRSWFPDWAKEYQRGMTYWTIIERSTLRVWAPIQLGAQLALSVLLVVRYRKEIARA
;
A
#
# COMPACT_ATOMS: atom_id res chain seq x y z
N MET A 1 -52.09 -5.70 -12.94
CA MET A 1 -51.68 -4.54 -12.12
C MET A 1 -50.16 -4.54 -12.04
N GLY A 2 -49.54 -3.55 -12.69
CA GLY A 2 -48.18 -3.05 -12.42
C GLY A 2 -47.00 -4.01 -12.50
N GLN A 3 -46.65 -4.50 -13.70
CA GLN A 3 -45.25 -4.88 -13.97
C GLN A 3 -44.42 -3.59 -13.90
N SER A 4 -43.58 -3.45 -12.88
CA SER A 4 -42.54 -2.42 -12.86
C SER A 4 -41.52 -2.78 -13.93
N SER A 5 -41.71 -2.20 -15.11
CA SER A 5 -40.70 -2.12 -16.16
C SER A 5 -39.38 -1.67 -15.54
N GLY A 6 -38.41 -2.59 -15.46
CA GLY A 6 -37.04 -2.26 -15.14
C GLY A 6 -36.58 -1.23 -16.15
N SER A 7 -36.39 0.01 -15.71
CA SER A 7 -35.64 0.97 -16.50
C SER A 7 -34.24 0.39 -16.64
N THR A 8 -33.93 -0.12 -17.84
CA THR A 8 -32.56 -0.17 -18.34
C THR A 8 -32.03 1.25 -18.30
N GLY A 9 -31.57 1.68 -17.13
CA GLY A 9 -30.81 2.92 -16.97
C GLY A 9 -29.65 2.82 -17.94
N GLN A 10 -29.62 3.70 -18.95
CA GLN A 10 -28.49 3.86 -19.83
C GLN A 10 -27.23 3.93 -18.94
N ARG A 11 -26.36 2.93 -19.06
CA ARG A 11 -25.02 2.95 -18.45
C ARG A 11 -24.26 4.08 -19.11
N ALA A 12 -24.42 5.31 -18.63
CA ALA A 12 -23.67 6.43 -19.16
C ALA A 12 -22.19 6.29 -18.74
N THR A 13 -21.32 6.57 -19.70
CA THR A 13 -19.89 6.30 -19.61
C THR A 13 -19.23 7.38 -18.76
N GLY A 14 -18.58 6.98 -17.65
CA GLY A 14 -17.78 7.89 -16.81
C GLY A 14 -16.47 8.35 -17.45
N LEU A 15 -16.07 7.73 -18.57
CA LEU A 15 -14.87 8.09 -19.32
C LEU A 15 -15.18 9.17 -20.37
N THR A 16 -15.32 10.41 -19.93
CA THR A 16 -15.53 11.56 -20.82
C THR A 16 -14.19 12.15 -21.28
N ARG A 17 -14.19 12.96 -22.33
CA ARG A 17 -12.98 13.68 -22.78
C ARG A 17 -12.41 14.58 -21.69
N ARG A 18 -13.26 15.20 -20.88
CA ARG A 18 -12.83 15.99 -19.72
C ARG A 18 -12.16 15.11 -18.66
N MET A 19 -12.71 13.92 -18.41
CA MET A 19 -12.14 12.99 -17.45
C MET A 19 -10.76 12.49 -17.90
N LEU A 20 -10.56 12.22 -19.19
CA LEU A 20 -9.25 11.86 -19.75
C LEU A 20 -8.21 12.98 -19.53
N LEU A 21 -8.58 14.24 -19.78
CA LEU A 21 -7.69 15.38 -19.53
C LEU A 21 -7.34 15.52 -18.05
N LEU A 22 -8.33 15.34 -17.16
CA LEU A 22 -8.11 15.34 -15.71
C LEU A 22 -7.16 14.21 -15.29
N LEU A 23 -7.32 13.00 -15.82
CA LEU A 23 -6.42 11.87 -15.55
C LEU A 23 -4.99 12.16 -16.01
N VAL A 24 -4.81 12.71 -17.21
CA VAL A 24 -3.47 13.07 -17.71
C VAL A 24 -2.83 14.13 -16.81
N MET A 25 -3.59 15.15 -16.42
CA MET A 25 -3.10 16.18 -15.49
C MET A 25 -2.72 15.58 -14.13
N LEU A 26 -3.55 14.69 -13.59
CA LEU A 26 -3.28 13.97 -12.35
C LEU A 26 -2.00 13.15 -12.43
N VAL A 27 -1.79 12.42 -13.52
CA VAL A 27 -0.57 11.65 -13.74
C VAL A 27 0.65 12.56 -13.75
N LEU A 28 0.62 13.64 -14.53
CA LEU A 28 1.76 14.56 -14.64
C LEU A 28 2.12 15.23 -13.30
N LEU A 29 1.12 15.66 -12.54
CA LEU A 29 1.33 16.33 -11.26
C LEU A 29 1.69 15.35 -10.14
N LEU A 30 0.90 14.30 -9.94
CA LEU A 30 1.01 13.41 -8.78
C LEU A 30 2.19 12.44 -8.92
N VAL A 31 2.43 11.88 -10.11
CA VAL A 31 3.54 10.92 -10.29
C VAL A 31 4.88 11.63 -10.10
N SER A 32 5.05 12.81 -10.72
CA SER A 32 6.29 13.59 -10.60
C SER A 32 6.54 14.03 -9.16
N SER A 33 5.49 14.49 -8.47
CA SER A 33 5.57 14.88 -7.06
C SER A 33 5.92 13.69 -6.17
N ASN A 34 5.30 12.52 -6.41
CA ASN A 34 5.57 11.32 -5.63
C ASN A 34 7.02 10.85 -5.77
N VAL A 35 7.57 10.87 -6.99
CA VAL A 35 8.99 10.51 -7.23
C VAL A 35 9.93 11.47 -6.50
N TYR A 36 9.67 12.78 -6.58
CA TYR A 36 10.50 13.79 -5.89
C TYR A 36 10.45 13.61 -4.37
N ILE A 37 9.25 13.51 -3.80
CA ILE A 37 9.03 13.36 -2.36
C ILE A 37 9.75 12.12 -1.83
N THR A 38 9.61 10.99 -2.54
CA THR A 38 10.28 9.73 -2.19
C THR A 38 11.81 9.87 -2.22
N LEU A 39 12.37 10.58 -3.21
CA LEU A 39 13.82 10.84 -3.30
C LEU A 39 14.32 11.81 -2.23
N ALA A 40 13.50 12.79 -1.83
CA ALA A 40 13.83 13.77 -0.80
C ALA A 40 13.85 13.18 0.63
N GLY A 41 13.68 11.85 0.78
CA GLY A 41 13.59 11.17 2.07
C GLY A 41 12.28 11.43 2.80
N GLY A 42 11.36 12.16 2.17
CA GLY A 42 10.03 12.40 2.72
C GLY A 42 9.13 11.24 2.37
N ALA A 43 8.78 10.42 3.35
CA ALA A 43 7.50 9.71 3.30
C ALA A 43 6.40 10.74 3.62
N LEU A 44 6.21 11.76 2.77
CA LEU A 44 4.97 12.54 2.88
C LEU A 44 3.87 11.56 2.54
N GLY A 45 3.10 11.22 3.57
CA GLY A 45 2.12 10.14 3.55
C GLY A 45 1.31 10.19 2.28
N ILE A 46 1.09 8.99 1.73
CA ILE A 46 0.17 8.74 0.62
C ILE A 46 -1.08 9.57 0.86
N VAL A 47 -1.29 10.61 0.04
CA VAL A 47 -2.53 11.38 0.11
C VAL A 47 -3.64 10.40 -0.20
N SER A 48 -4.55 10.23 0.75
CA SER A 48 -5.64 9.27 0.63
C SER A 48 -6.41 9.50 -0.67
N THR A 49 -6.77 8.41 -1.36
CA THR A 49 -7.57 8.46 -2.59
C THR A 49 -8.84 9.29 -2.39
N TYR A 50 -9.51 9.15 -1.25
CA TYR A 50 -10.68 9.93 -0.89
C TYR A 50 -10.40 11.44 -0.87
N THR A 51 -9.26 11.86 -0.31
CA THR A 51 -8.86 13.27 -0.25
C THR A 51 -8.58 13.83 -1.65
N LEU A 52 -7.88 13.07 -2.51
CA LEU A 52 -7.62 13.49 -3.88
C LEU A 52 -8.91 13.63 -4.69
N VAL A 53 -9.80 12.64 -4.64
CA VAL A 53 -11.10 12.71 -5.32
C VAL A 53 -11.91 13.93 -4.87
N LEU A 54 -11.93 14.19 -3.56
CA LEU A 54 -12.60 15.34 -3.00
C LEU A 54 -11.99 16.65 -3.52
N LEU A 55 -10.67 16.82 -3.41
CA LEU A 55 -9.96 18.01 -3.86
C LEU A 55 -10.18 18.28 -5.36
N PHE A 56 -10.02 17.27 -6.21
CA PHE A 56 -10.19 17.44 -7.66
C PHE A 56 -11.65 17.69 -8.05
N THR A 57 -12.61 17.15 -7.31
CA THR A 57 -14.02 17.48 -7.53
C THR A 57 -14.31 18.94 -7.15
N TYR A 58 -13.76 19.43 -6.04
CA TYR A 58 -13.90 20.84 -5.64
C TYR A 58 -13.20 21.80 -6.60
N VAL A 59 -12.00 21.48 -7.07
CA VAL A 59 -11.27 22.27 -8.06
C VAL A 59 -12.03 22.31 -9.38
N SER A 60 -12.51 21.16 -9.88
CA SER A 60 -13.29 21.10 -11.12
C SER A 60 -14.55 21.95 -11.03
N ARG A 61 -15.23 21.92 -9.88
CA ARG A 61 -16.37 22.81 -9.59
C ARG A 61 -15.98 24.28 -9.56
N TYR A 62 -14.87 24.64 -8.92
CA TYR A 62 -14.39 26.02 -8.88
C TYR A 62 -14.11 26.56 -10.29
N LEU A 63 -13.63 25.68 -11.18
CA LEU A 63 -13.43 25.96 -12.61
C LEU A 63 -14.73 25.89 -13.44
N GLY A 64 -15.90 25.75 -12.82
CA GLY A 64 -17.21 25.76 -13.47
C GLY A 64 -17.63 24.43 -14.11
N ALA A 65 -16.91 23.33 -13.87
CA ALA A 65 -17.19 22.02 -14.42
C ALA A 65 -17.50 21.00 -13.30
N ASP A 66 -18.76 20.93 -12.86
CA ASP A 66 -19.19 19.90 -11.91
C ASP A 66 -19.08 18.49 -12.55
N LEU A 67 -18.44 17.57 -11.83
CA LEU A 67 -18.27 16.18 -12.23
C LEU A 67 -19.56 15.39 -11.96
N SER A 68 -19.94 14.54 -12.90
CA SER A 68 -21.07 13.63 -12.71
C SER A 68 -20.69 12.50 -11.76
N LYS A 69 -21.69 11.81 -11.19
CA LYS A 69 -21.47 10.62 -10.35
C LYS A 69 -20.59 9.56 -11.02
N GLN A 70 -20.75 9.38 -12.34
CA GLN A 70 -19.98 8.40 -13.12
C GLN A 70 -18.52 8.81 -13.30
N GLU A 71 -18.24 10.10 -13.40
CA GLU A 71 -16.87 10.62 -13.51
C GLU A 71 -16.17 10.64 -12.16
N VAL A 72 -16.89 10.96 -11.08
CA VAL A 72 -16.36 10.81 -9.71
C VAL A 72 -16.04 9.34 -9.43
N TYR A 73 -16.90 8.42 -9.87
CA TYR A 73 -16.62 6.98 -9.82
C TYR A 73 -15.37 6.62 -10.62
N ALA A 74 -15.26 7.04 -11.88
CA ALA A 74 -14.11 6.75 -12.72
C ALA A 74 -12.80 7.34 -12.12
N LEU A 75 -12.87 8.55 -11.59
CA LEU A 75 -11.75 9.22 -10.90
C LEU A 75 -11.32 8.44 -9.65
N PHE A 76 -12.27 8.02 -8.82
CA PHE A 76 -12.00 7.27 -7.58
C PHE A 76 -11.25 5.97 -7.88
N TYR A 77 -11.77 5.14 -8.79
CA TYR A 77 -11.12 3.88 -9.12
C TYR A 77 -9.79 4.06 -9.86
N ALA A 78 -9.67 5.06 -10.74
CA ALA A 78 -8.39 5.36 -11.39
C ALA A 78 -7.29 5.72 -10.38
N LEU A 79 -7.64 6.45 -9.31
CA LEU A 79 -6.72 6.79 -8.23
C LEU A 79 -6.44 5.60 -7.30
N THR A 80 -7.43 4.75 -7.03
CA THR A 80 -7.22 3.50 -6.24
C THR A 80 -6.24 2.56 -6.92
N PHE A 81 -6.36 2.37 -8.24
CA PHE A 81 -5.43 1.55 -9.03
C PHE A 81 -4.11 2.25 -9.36
N SER A 82 -3.88 3.48 -8.88
CA SER A 82 -2.67 4.23 -9.22
C SER A 82 -1.37 3.56 -8.75
N TRP A 83 -1.45 2.76 -7.69
CA TRP A 83 -0.36 1.96 -7.14
C TRP A 83 0.18 0.88 -8.08
N VAL A 84 -0.67 0.41 -8.99
CA VAL A 84 -0.31 -0.63 -9.98
C VAL A 84 0.52 -0.04 -11.12
N PHE A 85 0.54 1.29 -11.27
CA PHE A 85 1.33 1.92 -12.32
C PHE A 85 2.83 1.87 -12.06
N PHE A 86 3.56 1.89 -13.16
CA PHE A 86 5.01 1.86 -13.19
C PHE A 86 5.61 3.05 -12.41
N ASN A 87 6.37 2.75 -11.35
CA ASN A 87 7.02 3.74 -10.50
C ASN A 87 8.47 3.98 -10.93
N ALA A 88 8.72 5.09 -11.63
CA ALA A 88 10.04 5.46 -12.15
C ALA A 88 11.11 5.65 -11.07
N TYR A 89 10.70 5.99 -9.83
CA TYR A 89 11.59 6.09 -8.66
C TYR A 89 12.49 4.86 -8.51
N ASN A 90 11.92 3.65 -8.61
CA ASN A 90 12.68 2.42 -8.40
C ASN A 90 13.85 2.30 -9.38
N ILE A 91 13.68 2.72 -10.63
CA ILE A 91 14.75 2.66 -11.63
C ILE A 91 15.86 3.66 -11.30
N VAL A 92 15.49 4.89 -10.94
CA VAL A 92 16.46 5.92 -10.56
C VAL A 92 17.25 5.47 -9.33
N TYR A 93 16.58 4.92 -8.33
CA TYR A 93 17.21 4.39 -7.13
C TYR A 93 18.15 3.21 -7.44
N ARG A 94 17.74 2.25 -8.28
CA ARG A 94 18.59 1.14 -8.72
C ARG A 94 19.82 1.61 -9.50
N ALA A 95 19.66 2.61 -10.37
CA ALA A 95 20.76 3.23 -11.07
C ALA A 95 21.71 3.95 -10.10
N TYR A 96 21.18 4.60 -9.05
CA TYR A 96 21.99 5.20 -7.99
C TYR A 96 22.82 4.17 -7.22
N LEU A 97 22.28 2.99 -6.90
CA LEU A 97 23.02 1.92 -6.22
C LEU A 97 24.29 1.48 -6.97
N ARG A 98 24.35 1.67 -8.29
CA ARG A 98 25.55 1.37 -9.08
C ARG A 98 26.67 2.39 -8.89
N VAL A 99 26.33 3.64 -8.61
CA VAL A 99 27.30 4.75 -8.50
C VAL A 99 27.58 5.10 -7.02
N SER A 100 26.66 4.76 -6.12
CA SER A 100 26.74 5.07 -4.70
C SER A 100 28.04 4.56 -4.05
N GLU A 101 28.68 5.43 -3.27
CA GLU A 101 29.88 5.08 -2.48
C GLU A 101 29.57 3.99 -1.45
N VAL A 102 28.36 4.02 -0.88
CA VAL A 102 27.89 3.03 0.10
C VAL A 102 27.85 1.64 -0.53
N THR A 103 27.33 1.52 -1.76
CA THR A 103 27.25 0.21 -2.43
C THR A 103 28.62 -0.26 -2.93
N ASN A 104 29.54 0.67 -3.21
CA ASN A 104 30.91 0.34 -3.58
C ASN A 104 31.79 -0.05 -2.38
N SER A 105 31.43 0.35 -1.15
CA SER A 105 32.18 -0.03 0.05
C SER A 105 31.87 -1.44 0.55
N PHE A 106 30.68 -1.98 0.23
CA PHE A 106 30.35 -3.38 0.52
C PHE A 106 30.96 -4.31 -0.53
N LEU A 107 31.69 -5.33 -0.05
CA LEU A 107 32.35 -6.33 -0.87
C LEU A 107 31.67 -7.69 -0.69
N ILE A 108 31.30 -8.34 -1.80
CA ILE A 108 30.85 -9.73 -1.81
C ILE A 108 31.87 -10.52 -2.64
N GLY A 109 32.57 -11.47 -1.99
CA GLY A 109 33.61 -12.25 -2.66
C GLY A 109 34.83 -11.43 -3.11
N GLY A 110 35.10 -10.29 -2.46
CA GLY A 110 36.23 -9.41 -2.81
C GLY A 110 35.92 -8.37 -3.90
N GLU A 111 34.75 -8.43 -4.54
CA GLU A 111 34.30 -7.43 -5.52
C GLU A 111 33.24 -6.50 -4.91
N PRO A 112 33.26 -5.18 -5.25
CA PRO A 112 32.19 -4.26 -4.88
C PRO A 112 30.82 -4.72 -5.38
N VAL A 113 29.81 -4.67 -4.51
CA VAL A 113 28.43 -5.07 -4.84
C VAL A 113 27.92 -4.31 -6.07
N ALA A 114 28.31 -3.04 -6.23
CA ALA A 114 27.93 -2.22 -7.37
C ALA A 114 28.31 -2.83 -8.73
N ARG A 115 29.41 -3.61 -8.81
CA ARG A 115 29.85 -4.31 -10.03
C ARG A 115 29.06 -5.57 -10.30
N LEU A 116 28.56 -6.22 -9.25
CA LEU A 116 27.79 -7.45 -9.35
C LEU A 116 26.35 -7.22 -9.83
N LEU A 117 25.86 -5.97 -9.87
CA LEU A 117 24.48 -5.72 -10.33
C LEU A 117 24.31 -6.09 -11.82
N PRO A 118 23.27 -6.83 -12.19
CA PRO A 118 23.07 -7.21 -13.58
C PRO A 118 22.59 -6.02 -14.42
N ALA A 119 22.82 -6.07 -15.74
CA ALA A 119 22.45 -5.00 -16.67
C ALA A 119 20.93 -4.74 -16.75
N TRP A 120 20.10 -5.73 -16.38
CA TRP A 120 18.66 -5.54 -16.28
C TRP A 120 18.22 -4.78 -15.03
N PHE A 121 19.07 -4.73 -14.00
CA PHE A 121 18.75 -4.04 -12.74
C PHE A 121 19.16 -2.57 -12.79
N ALA A 122 20.34 -2.29 -13.34
CA ALA A 122 20.89 -0.94 -13.48
C ALA A 122 21.77 -0.84 -14.74
N PRO A 123 21.89 0.34 -15.38
CA PRO A 123 22.78 0.54 -16.52
C PRO A 123 24.24 0.16 -16.20
N PRO A 124 25.08 -0.15 -17.19
CA PRO A 124 26.50 -0.44 -16.98
C PRO A 124 27.23 0.75 -16.31
N ALA A 125 28.19 0.49 -15.42
CA ALA A 125 28.87 1.53 -14.63
C ALA A 125 29.54 2.64 -15.46
N GLY A 126 30.03 2.31 -16.66
CA GLY A 126 30.63 3.27 -17.60
C GLY A 126 29.64 4.00 -18.51
N SER A 127 28.33 3.80 -18.32
CA SER A 127 27.31 4.35 -19.21
C SER A 127 27.27 5.89 -19.16
N PRO A 128 27.12 6.59 -20.30
CA PRO A 128 26.95 8.04 -20.32
C PRO A 128 25.66 8.51 -19.64
N VAL A 129 24.72 7.59 -19.38
CA VAL A 129 23.45 7.84 -18.70
C VAL A 129 23.62 8.54 -17.35
N PHE A 130 24.66 8.19 -16.59
CA PHE A 130 24.89 8.80 -15.28
C PHE A 130 25.28 10.28 -15.37
N LYS A 131 25.93 10.69 -16.47
CA LYS A 131 26.28 12.08 -16.73
C LYS A 131 25.12 12.85 -17.36
N LEU A 132 24.44 12.23 -18.32
CA LEU A 132 23.34 12.84 -19.07
C LEU A 132 22.03 12.93 -18.25
N ARG A 133 21.89 12.14 -17.18
CA ARG A 133 20.69 12.07 -16.33
C ARG A 133 19.39 11.89 -17.14
N THR A 134 19.46 11.07 -18.19
CA THR A 134 18.34 10.79 -19.08
C THR A 134 17.83 9.36 -18.89
N LEU A 135 16.51 9.17 -18.98
CA LEU A 135 15.90 7.84 -19.06
C LEU A 135 15.90 7.31 -20.51
N PHE A 136 16.06 8.19 -21.49
CA PHE A 136 16.01 7.87 -22.91
C PHE A 136 17.40 7.58 -23.46
N HIS A 137 17.95 6.42 -23.11
CA HIS A 137 19.22 5.93 -23.63
C HIS A 137 19.17 4.41 -23.82
N PRO A 138 19.84 3.82 -24.82
CA PRO A 138 19.86 2.37 -25.04
C PRO A 138 20.28 1.56 -23.81
N ASP A 139 21.29 2.03 -23.06
CA ASP A 139 21.73 1.38 -21.81
C ASP A 139 20.67 1.35 -20.70
N MET A 140 19.66 2.23 -20.76
CA MET A 140 18.51 2.24 -19.85
C MET A 140 17.34 1.40 -20.37
N ALA A 141 17.39 0.90 -21.61
CA ALA A 141 16.29 0.16 -22.21
C ALA A 141 15.95 -1.10 -21.41
N LEU A 142 16.96 -1.90 -21.03
CA LEU A 142 16.71 -3.14 -20.30
C LEU A 142 16.21 -2.89 -18.85
N PRO A 143 16.81 -1.97 -18.07
CA PRO A 143 16.26 -1.54 -16.78
C PRO A 143 14.84 -0.97 -16.84
N LEU A 144 14.42 -0.38 -17.97
CA LEU A 144 13.07 0.16 -18.16
C LEU A 144 12.07 -0.89 -18.61
N LEU A 145 12.43 -1.68 -19.63
CA LEU A 145 11.51 -2.62 -20.28
C LEU A 145 11.08 -3.74 -19.34
N ILE A 146 11.99 -4.31 -18.55
CA ILE A 146 11.65 -5.44 -17.67
C ILE A 146 10.62 -5.04 -16.60
N PRO A 147 10.85 -3.99 -15.79
CA PRO A 147 9.84 -3.51 -14.84
C PRO A 147 8.54 -3.08 -15.53
N LEU A 148 8.60 -2.46 -16.71
CA LEU A 148 7.41 -2.05 -17.45
C LEU A 148 6.58 -3.26 -17.90
N THR A 149 7.22 -4.29 -18.48
CA THR A 149 6.56 -5.55 -18.85
C THR A 149 5.98 -6.22 -17.60
N PHE A 150 6.72 -6.24 -16.49
CA PHE A 150 6.21 -6.76 -15.23
C PHE A 150 4.97 -5.99 -14.74
N SER A 151 4.97 -4.66 -14.79
CA SER A 151 3.80 -3.83 -14.43
C SER A 151 2.60 -4.11 -15.34
N VAL A 152 2.81 -4.31 -16.65
CA VAL A 152 1.73 -4.65 -17.58
C VAL A 152 1.16 -6.04 -17.29
N LEU A 153 2.01 -7.04 -17.09
CA LEU A 153 1.59 -8.39 -16.73
C LEU A 153 0.88 -8.40 -15.37
N TRP A 154 1.37 -7.62 -14.42
CA TRP A 154 0.73 -7.44 -13.12
C TRP A 154 -0.67 -6.83 -13.27
N LEU A 155 -0.82 -5.80 -14.09
CA LEU A 155 -2.13 -5.20 -14.36
C LEU A 155 -3.10 -6.23 -14.97
N VAL A 156 -2.65 -7.04 -15.93
CA VAL A 156 -3.45 -8.11 -16.53
C VAL A 156 -3.85 -9.15 -15.48
N ALA A 157 -2.90 -9.57 -14.63
CA ALA A 157 -3.16 -10.50 -13.54
C ALA A 157 -4.17 -9.93 -12.54
N GLU A 158 -3.99 -8.68 -12.12
CA GLU A 158 -4.89 -7.98 -11.20
C GLU A 158 -6.31 -7.88 -11.77
N LEU A 159 -6.46 -7.44 -13.02
CA LEU A 159 -7.76 -7.37 -13.68
C LEU A 159 -8.43 -8.75 -13.81
N SER A 160 -7.65 -9.78 -14.13
CA SER A 160 -8.14 -11.17 -14.20
C SER A 160 -8.62 -11.65 -12.82
N MET A 161 -7.86 -11.36 -11.77
CA MET A 161 -8.22 -11.69 -10.39
C MET A 161 -9.45 -10.94 -9.91
N VAL A 162 -9.61 -9.67 -10.27
CA VAL A 162 -10.80 -8.87 -9.98
C VAL A 162 -12.03 -9.45 -10.67
N MET A 163 -11.94 -9.80 -11.95
CA MET A 163 -13.05 -10.43 -12.68
C MET A 163 -13.46 -11.77 -12.05
N LEU A 164 -12.47 -12.64 -11.76
CA LEU A 164 -12.73 -13.93 -11.13
C LEU A 164 -13.35 -13.79 -9.73
N SER A 165 -12.79 -12.90 -8.91
CA SER A 165 -13.27 -12.66 -7.55
C SER A 165 -14.65 -12.03 -7.54
N SER A 166 -14.94 -11.13 -8.49
CA SER A 166 -16.27 -10.56 -8.67
C SER A 166 -17.29 -11.65 -9.00
N PHE A 167 -16.98 -12.53 -9.95
CA PHE A 167 -17.88 -13.64 -10.28
C PHE A 167 -18.14 -14.55 -9.08
N LEU A 168 -17.07 -15.01 -8.41
CA LEU A 168 -17.18 -15.94 -7.29
C LEU A 168 -17.88 -15.33 -6.08
N PHE A 169 -17.44 -14.17 -5.61
CA PHE A 169 -17.92 -13.63 -4.33
C PHE A 169 -19.17 -12.76 -4.47
N VAL A 170 -19.38 -12.10 -5.62
CA VAL A 170 -20.55 -11.24 -5.84
C VAL A 170 -21.70 -12.02 -6.47
N GLU A 171 -21.45 -12.84 -7.49
CA GLU A 171 -22.53 -13.55 -8.19
C GLU A 171 -22.85 -14.91 -7.57
N VAL A 172 -21.84 -15.72 -7.25
CA VAL A 172 -22.06 -17.08 -6.71
C VAL A 172 -22.38 -17.06 -5.22
N GLU A 173 -21.52 -16.45 -4.40
CA GLU A 173 -21.72 -16.42 -2.95
C GLU A 173 -22.61 -15.28 -2.47
N ALA A 174 -22.79 -14.23 -3.30
CA ALA A 174 -23.51 -13.02 -2.96
C ALA A 174 -23.08 -12.40 -1.61
N LEU A 175 -21.77 -12.39 -1.34
CA LEU A 175 -21.21 -11.81 -0.13
C LEU A 175 -21.25 -10.28 -0.23
N PRO A 176 -21.88 -9.58 0.73
CA PRO A 176 -21.86 -8.13 0.76
C PRO A 176 -20.44 -7.66 1.08
N TYR A 177 -19.78 -7.00 0.12
CA TYR A 177 -18.46 -6.44 0.36
C TYR A 177 -18.58 -5.21 1.29
N PRO A 178 -17.98 -5.23 2.49
CA PRO A 178 -18.21 -4.19 3.50
C PRO A 178 -17.71 -2.81 3.05
N LEU A 179 -16.60 -2.75 2.31
CA LEU A 179 -16.04 -1.47 1.86
C LEU A 179 -16.75 -0.92 0.61
N ALA A 180 -17.43 -1.75 -0.19
CA ALA A 180 -18.13 -1.28 -1.39
C ALA A 180 -19.25 -0.30 -1.05
N GLN A 181 -19.94 -0.52 0.08
CA GLN A 181 -20.97 0.38 0.57
C GLN A 181 -20.37 1.74 0.95
N ILE A 182 -19.19 1.75 1.58
CA ILE A 182 -18.48 2.97 1.95
C ILE A 182 -18.08 3.74 0.70
N ASP A 183 -17.51 3.07 -0.29
CA ASP A 183 -17.09 3.69 -1.55
C ASP A 183 -18.27 4.27 -2.34
N ALA A 184 -19.35 3.50 -2.49
CA ALA A 184 -20.56 3.96 -3.16
C ALA A 184 -21.21 5.14 -2.45
N THR A 185 -21.23 5.11 -1.12
CA THR A 185 -21.74 6.20 -0.29
C THR A 185 -20.86 7.43 -0.46
N PHE A 186 -19.53 7.30 -0.40
CA PHE A 186 -18.60 8.42 -0.61
C PHE A 186 -18.74 9.06 -1.99
N ILE A 187 -18.79 8.26 -3.06
CA ILE A 187 -18.95 8.77 -4.43
C ILE A 187 -20.26 9.53 -4.55
N THR A 188 -21.35 8.97 -4.02
CA THR A 188 -22.66 9.62 -3.99
C THR A 188 -22.64 10.91 -3.15
N MET A 189 -21.97 10.91 -2.00
CA MET A 189 -21.82 12.07 -1.13
C MET A 189 -21.10 13.22 -1.86
N VAL A 190 -20.00 12.92 -2.54
CA VAL A 190 -19.19 13.91 -3.27
C VAL A 190 -19.94 14.46 -4.49
N SER A 191 -20.70 13.63 -5.20
CA SER A 191 -21.44 14.03 -6.39
C SER A 191 -22.78 14.72 -6.11
N GLU A 192 -23.60 14.17 -5.21
CA GLU A 192 -24.99 14.58 -4.99
C GLU A 192 -25.18 15.51 -3.79
N ARG A 193 -24.23 15.55 -2.84
CA ARG A 193 -24.19 16.48 -1.68
C ARG A 193 -25.50 16.58 -0.90
N PRO A 194 -26.06 15.46 -0.39
CA PRO A 194 -27.27 15.51 0.43
C PRO A 194 -27.04 16.37 1.69
N ALA A 195 -28.01 17.21 2.06
CA ALA A 195 -27.87 18.16 3.18
C ALA A 195 -27.62 17.46 4.54
N GLU A 196 -28.09 16.23 4.70
CA GLU A 196 -27.87 15.39 5.88
C GLU A 196 -26.39 15.01 6.07
N TRP A 197 -25.60 14.99 5.00
CA TRP A 197 -24.18 14.62 5.02
C TRP A 197 -23.32 15.64 5.77
N LEU A 198 -23.57 16.94 5.59
CA LEU A 198 -22.82 18.00 6.29
C LEU A 198 -22.90 17.82 7.81
N ARG A 199 -24.00 17.29 8.34
CA ARG A 199 -24.20 17.09 9.79
C ARG A 199 -23.31 16.00 10.38
N GLY A 200 -23.02 14.94 9.64
CA GLY A 200 -22.13 13.84 10.09
C GLY A 200 -20.68 14.04 9.67
N PHE A 201 -20.45 14.57 8.46
CA PHE A 201 -19.11 14.73 7.90
C PHE A 201 -18.32 15.86 8.54
N LEU A 202 -18.92 17.03 8.78
CA LEU A 202 -18.20 18.15 9.39
C LEU A 202 -17.61 17.82 10.77
N PRO A 203 -18.35 17.23 11.72
CA PRO A 203 -17.78 16.87 13.01
C PRO A 203 -16.74 15.73 12.91
N ALA A 204 -16.96 14.73 12.04
CA ALA A 204 -15.98 13.67 11.82
C ALA A 204 -14.68 14.20 11.19
N MET A 205 -14.79 15.10 10.20
CA MET A 205 -13.66 15.78 9.57
C MET A 205 -12.96 16.70 10.57
N ALA A 206 -13.69 17.45 11.40
CA ALA A 206 -13.11 18.30 12.44
C ALA A 206 -12.37 17.48 13.50
N LEU A 207 -12.93 16.35 13.94
CA LEU A 207 -12.27 15.42 14.86
C LEU A 207 -11.00 14.83 14.23
N MET A 208 -11.07 14.37 12.98
CA MET A 208 -9.90 13.83 12.27
C MET A 208 -8.84 14.90 12.03
N LEU A 209 -9.22 16.13 11.66
CA LEU A 209 -8.31 17.26 11.54
C LEU A 209 -7.70 17.63 12.88
N PHE A 210 -8.47 17.58 13.97
CA PHE A 210 -7.97 17.81 15.33
C PHE A 210 -6.99 16.72 15.75
N LEU A 211 -7.31 15.45 15.53
CA LEU A 211 -6.42 14.33 15.83
C LEU A 211 -5.16 14.37 14.96
N ALA A 212 -5.30 14.65 13.67
CA ALA A 212 -4.16 14.85 12.78
C ALA A 212 -3.34 16.06 13.24
N ALA A 213 -3.96 17.20 13.52
CA ALA A 213 -3.26 18.37 14.04
C ALA A 213 -2.54 18.05 15.33
N LEU A 214 -3.14 17.32 16.29
CA LEU A 214 -2.50 16.93 17.54
C LEU A 214 -1.33 15.96 17.34
N LEU A 215 -1.48 15.00 16.42
CA LEU A 215 -0.46 13.98 16.11
C LEU A 215 0.71 14.55 15.30
N TYR A 216 0.43 15.53 14.44
CA TYR A 216 1.41 16.17 13.56
C TYR A 216 1.90 17.54 14.06
N LEU A 217 1.27 18.20 15.05
CA LEU A 217 1.77 19.44 15.68
C LEU A 217 3.18 19.29 16.24
N PRO A 218 3.51 18.17 16.91
CA PRO A 218 4.87 17.96 17.41
C PRO A 218 5.91 17.95 16.29
N SER A 219 5.54 17.64 15.04
CA SER A 219 6.45 17.71 13.89
C SER A 219 6.86 19.13 13.50
N VAL A 220 6.14 20.16 13.96
CA VAL A 220 6.61 21.57 13.94
C VAL A 220 7.84 21.73 14.84
N GLY A 221 8.00 20.88 15.86
CA GLY A 221 9.22 20.78 16.66
C GLY A 221 10.47 20.46 15.82
N ILE A 222 10.35 19.84 14.64
CA ILE A 222 11.47 19.65 13.69
C ILE A 222 11.93 21.00 13.12
N ILE A 223 10.99 21.92 12.87
CA ILE A 223 11.28 23.28 12.36
C ILE A 223 11.86 24.15 13.49
N VAL A 224 11.53 23.87 14.75
CA VAL A 224 11.89 24.66 15.95
C VAL A 224 13.01 24.01 16.79
N GLY A 225 13.52 22.83 16.41
CA GLY A 225 14.63 22.13 17.10
C GLY A 225 14.27 21.42 18.41
N LEU A 226 12.99 21.11 18.65
CA LEU A 226 12.53 20.35 19.81
C LEU A 226 12.44 18.84 19.51
N PRO A 227 12.76 17.95 20.47
CA PRO A 227 12.63 16.50 20.29
C PRO A 227 11.15 16.13 20.06
N VAL A 228 10.88 15.58 18.89
CA VAL A 228 9.53 15.24 18.43
C VAL A 228 9.22 13.78 18.75
N PRO A 229 8.05 13.46 19.35
CA PRO A 229 7.60 12.08 19.48
C PRO A 229 7.47 11.43 18.09
N PRO A 230 7.84 10.14 17.92
CA PRO A 230 7.80 9.48 16.62
C PRO A 230 6.39 9.52 16.01
N ILE A 231 6.31 10.05 14.79
CA ILE A 231 5.06 10.41 14.12
C ILE A 231 4.26 9.16 13.80
N GLY A 232 3.10 9.00 14.44
CA GLY A 232 2.10 8.00 14.08
C GLY A 232 2.50 6.53 14.27
N PHE A 233 3.70 6.24 14.76
CA PHE A 233 4.15 4.88 15.04
C PHE A 233 5.03 4.89 16.27
N TYR A 234 4.60 4.19 17.33
CA TYR A 234 5.37 4.07 18.55
C TYR A 234 5.84 2.63 18.75
N ASP A 235 7.15 2.47 18.86
CA ASP A 235 7.80 1.19 19.09
C ASP A 235 7.90 0.92 20.60
N PHE A 236 7.16 -0.10 21.07
CA PHE A 236 7.21 -0.60 22.45
C PHE A 236 8.11 -1.85 22.59
N THR A 237 8.79 -2.26 21.51
CA THR A 237 9.66 -3.44 21.47
C THR A 237 10.81 -3.36 22.49
N PRO A 238 11.51 -2.22 22.65
CA PRO A 238 12.57 -2.11 23.65
C PRO A 238 12.09 -2.38 25.09
N GLN A 239 10.85 -1.99 25.42
CA GLN A 239 10.26 -2.09 26.76
C GLN A 239 9.86 -3.53 27.10
N ILE A 240 9.53 -4.36 26.11
CA ILE A 240 9.13 -5.76 26.32
C ILE A 240 10.30 -6.74 26.16
N THR A 241 11.45 -6.28 25.64
CA THR A 241 12.60 -7.13 25.29
C THR A 241 13.13 -7.97 26.47
N ASP A 242 13.03 -7.45 27.71
CA ASP A 242 13.49 -8.14 28.91
C ASP A 242 12.58 -9.32 29.30
N VAL A 243 11.27 -9.20 29.05
CA VAL A 243 10.27 -10.23 29.39
C VAL A 243 10.07 -11.19 28.24
N PHE A 244 9.99 -10.67 27.02
CA PHE A 244 9.78 -11.43 25.78
C PHE A 244 10.91 -11.13 24.78
N PRO A 245 12.07 -11.81 24.91
CA PRO A 245 13.16 -11.64 23.96
C PRO A 245 12.70 -11.96 22.54
N GLY A 246 12.81 -11.01 21.62
CA GLY A 246 12.37 -11.14 20.23
C GLY A 246 10.86 -11.01 20.00
N GLY A 247 10.08 -10.77 21.06
CA GLY A 247 8.69 -10.34 20.93
C GLY A 247 8.62 -8.91 20.38
N VAL A 248 7.58 -8.63 19.59
CA VAL A 248 7.40 -7.32 18.95
C VAL A 248 6.09 -6.68 19.41
N LEU A 249 6.16 -5.43 19.85
CA LEU A 249 4.99 -4.63 20.20
C LEU A 249 5.16 -3.22 19.66
N ALA A 250 4.25 -2.78 18.80
CA ALA A 250 4.19 -1.41 18.34
C ALA A 250 2.75 -1.00 18.07
N ILE A 251 2.46 0.29 18.21
CA ILE A 251 1.15 0.86 17.93
C ILE A 251 1.26 1.86 16.79
N ASN A 252 0.44 1.64 15.76
CA ASN A 252 0.34 2.48 14.58
C ASN A 252 -0.88 3.39 14.71
N PHE A 253 -0.62 4.67 14.93
CA PHE A 253 -1.58 5.77 15.03
C PHE A 253 -1.78 6.52 13.71
N TYR A 254 -1.30 6.01 12.57
CA TYR A 254 -1.58 6.65 11.29
C TYR A 254 -3.11 6.71 11.07
N PRO A 255 -3.67 7.88 10.72
CA PRO A 255 -5.12 8.05 10.59
C PRO A 255 -5.79 7.03 9.66
N TRP A 256 -5.11 6.62 8.59
CA TRP A 256 -5.60 5.58 7.68
C TRP A 256 -5.76 4.23 8.39
N THR A 257 -4.73 3.76 9.11
CA THR A 257 -4.77 2.50 9.87
C THR A 257 -5.88 2.50 10.91
N VAL A 258 -6.00 3.60 11.64
CA VAL A 258 -7.02 3.78 12.68
C VAL A 258 -8.42 3.80 12.07
N ALA A 259 -8.62 4.53 10.96
CA ALA A 259 -9.90 4.60 10.26
C ALA A 259 -10.34 3.23 9.74
N THR A 260 -9.45 2.46 9.12
CA THR A 260 -9.76 1.09 8.67
C THR A 260 -10.09 0.17 9.85
N GLY A 261 -9.41 0.33 10.99
CA GLY A 261 -9.71 -0.41 12.21
C GLY A 261 -11.13 -0.17 12.72
N PHE A 262 -11.61 1.07 12.70
CA PHE A 262 -13.00 1.41 13.08
C PHE A 262 -14.06 0.86 12.13
N MET A 263 -13.69 0.56 10.88
CA MET A 263 -14.60 -0.05 9.90
C MET A 263 -14.74 -1.56 10.09
N MET A 264 -13.85 -2.21 10.85
CA MET A 264 -13.92 -3.65 11.07
C MET A 264 -14.93 -4.01 12.16
N PRO A 265 -15.67 -5.13 12.00
CA PRO A 265 -16.48 -5.68 13.08
C PRO A 265 -15.63 -5.97 14.32
N LEU A 266 -16.18 -5.70 15.51
CA LEU A 266 -15.46 -5.85 16.79
C LEU A 266 -14.96 -7.29 17.01
N ASP A 267 -15.72 -8.28 16.56
CA ASP A 267 -15.34 -9.70 16.65
C ASP A 267 -14.08 -10.00 15.84
N VAL A 268 -13.99 -9.44 14.63
CA VAL A 268 -12.82 -9.58 13.76
C VAL A 268 -11.63 -8.82 14.34
N ALA A 269 -11.86 -7.60 14.82
CA ALA A 269 -10.82 -6.77 15.41
C ALA A 269 -10.23 -7.40 16.68
N SER A 270 -11.07 -7.98 17.55
CA SER A 270 -10.62 -8.67 18.76
C SER A 270 -9.86 -9.96 18.44
N ALA A 271 -10.34 -10.77 17.49
CA ALA A 271 -9.61 -11.94 17.02
C ALA A 271 -8.25 -11.58 16.41
N ALA A 272 -8.18 -10.49 15.63
CA ALA A 272 -6.93 -9.99 15.06
C ALA A 272 -5.96 -9.51 16.14
N LEU A 273 -6.44 -8.81 17.17
CA LEU A 273 -5.63 -8.37 18.31
C LEU A 273 -5.03 -9.56 19.06
N VAL A 274 -5.85 -10.54 19.42
CA VAL A 274 -5.41 -11.75 20.13
C VAL A 274 -4.39 -12.53 19.29
N THR A 275 -4.68 -12.72 17.99
CA THR A 275 -3.77 -13.40 17.06
C THR A 275 -2.44 -12.65 16.96
N SER A 276 -2.47 -11.32 16.87
CA SER A 276 -1.27 -10.48 16.80
C SER A 276 -0.39 -10.65 18.03
N ILE A 277 -0.97 -10.66 19.23
CA ILE A 277 -0.24 -10.89 20.49
C ILE A 277 0.40 -12.29 20.50
N ILE A 278 -0.37 -13.31 20.13
CA ILE A 278 0.12 -14.70 20.13
C ILE A 278 1.26 -14.88 19.13
N VAL A 279 1.12 -14.37 17.91
CA VAL A 279 2.10 -14.54 16.83
C VAL A 279 3.36 -13.70 17.08
N TRP A 280 3.19 -12.39 17.27
CA TRP A 280 4.32 -11.45 17.24
C TRP A 280 5.02 -11.29 18.59
N ILE A 281 4.33 -11.52 19.71
CA ILE A 281 4.94 -11.43 21.04
C ILE A 281 5.31 -12.83 21.53
N ILE A 282 4.34 -13.74 21.63
CA ILE A 282 4.54 -15.04 22.28
C ILE A 282 5.37 -15.97 21.39
N PHE A 283 4.90 -16.31 20.19
CA PHE A 283 5.61 -17.26 19.32
C PHE A 283 6.97 -16.74 18.90
N ASN A 284 7.07 -15.46 18.52
CA ASN A 284 8.35 -14.88 18.15
C ASN A 284 9.39 -15.01 19.27
N SER A 285 8.96 -14.84 20.53
CA SER A 285 9.84 -15.03 21.69
C SER A 285 10.13 -16.50 22.01
N LEU A 286 9.15 -17.40 21.83
CA LEU A 286 9.33 -18.83 22.02
C LEU A 286 10.33 -19.44 21.02
N PHE A 287 10.37 -18.96 19.78
CA PHE A 287 11.36 -19.41 18.78
C PHE A 287 12.81 -19.12 19.20
N ILE A 288 13.02 -18.16 20.11
CA ILE A 288 14.36 -17.80 20.61
C ILE A 288 14.64 -18.48 21.96
N THR A 289 13.66 -18.51 22.86
CA THR A 289 13.84 -18.92 24.26
C THR A 289 13.70 -20.43 24.46
N HIS A 290 12.76 -21.08 23.77
CA HIS A 290 12.44 -22.48 24.03
C HIS A 290 13.27 -23.43 23.15
N PRO A 291 14.02 -24.40 23.70
CA PRO A 291 14.94 -25.26 22.94
C PRO A 291 14.29 -26.02 21.77
N PHE A 292 13.07 -26.51 21.96
CA PHE A 292 12.31 -27.22 20.93
C PHE A 292 12.06 -26.34 19.69
N PHE A 293 11.48 -25.16 19.88
CA PHE A 293 11.14 -24.23 18.80
C PHE A 293 12.39 -23.62 18.15
N ARG A 294 13.43 -23.38 18.96
CA ARG A 294 14.73 -22.92 18.49
C ARG A 294 15.41 -23.90 17.54
N SER A 295 15.20 -25.21 17.73
CA SER A 295 15.77 -26.24 16.85
C SER A 295 15.16 -26.21 15.44
N TRP A 296 13.92 -25.73 15.30
CA TRP A 296 13.24 -25.63 14.01
C TRP A 296 13.65 -24.37 13.24
N PHE A 297 13.98 -23.29 13.95
CA PHE A 297 14.39 -22.01 13.34
C PHE A 297 15.72 -21.50 13.93
N PRO A 298 16.83 -22.24 13.75
CA PRO A 298 18.09 -21.93 14.41
C PRO A 298 18.70 -20.60 13.95
N ASP A 299 18.47 -20.21 12.69
CA ASP A 299 19.04 -18.99 12.12
C ASP A 299 18.39 -17.73 12.67
N TRP A 300 17.07 -17.76 12.93
CA TRP A 300 16.39 -16.65 13.59
C TRP A 300 16.97 -16.37 14.98
N ALA A 301 17.16 -17.43 15.77
CA ALA A 301 17.72 -17.30 17.12
C ALA A 301 19.21 -16.91 17.15
N LYS A 302 19.95 -17.07 16.04
CA LYS A 302 21.34 -16.59 15.91
C LYS A 302 21.39 -15.12 15.48
N GLU A 303 20.48 -14.73 14.59
CA GLU A 303 20.40 -13.35 14.08
C GLU A 303 19.86 -12.38 15.13
N TYR A 304 19.00 -12.85 16.05
CA TYR A 304 18.45 -12.01 17.10
C TYR A 304 19.54 -11.44 18.04
N GLN A 305 19.50 -10.13 18.23
CA GLN A 305 20.33 -9.39 19.18
C GLN A 305 19.43 -8.57 20.12
N ARG A 306 19.83 -8.46 21.39
CA ARG A 306 19.11 -7.61 22.34
C ARG A 306 19.22 -6.14 21.90
N GLY A 307 18.11 -5.43 21.91
CA GLY A 307 18.03 -4.02 21.49
C GLY A 307 17.67 -3.81 20.01
N MET A 308 17.34 -4.87 19.26
CA MET A 308 16.76 -4.73 17.92
C MET A 308 15.42 -3.98 17.97
N THR A 309 15.22 -3.07 17.02
CA THR A 309 13.97 -2.30 16.86
C THR A 309 12.87 -3.15 16.23
N TYR A 310 11.60 -2.70 16.34
CA TYR A 310 10.44 -3.31 15.70
C TYR A 310 10.71 -3.76 14.27
N TRP A 311 11.18 -2.83 13.43
CA TRP A 311 11.38 -3.07 12.00
C TRP A 311 12.40 -4.17 11.74
N THR A 312 13.48 -4.19 12.51
CA THR A 312 14.54 -5.20 12.36
C THR A 312 14.02 -6.59 12.75
N ILE A 313 13.28 -6.69 13.85
CA ILE A 313 12.74 -7.98 14.30
C ILE A 313 11.68 -8.49 13.32
N ILE A 314 10.75 -7.63 12.86
CA ILE A 314 9.72 -8.03 11.89
C ILE A 314 10.34 -8.47 10.57
N GLU A 315 11.32 -7.74 10.03
CA GLU A 315 11.98 -8.09 8.76
C GLU A 315 12.66 -9.47 8.87
N ARG A 316 13.49 -9.65 9.90
CA ARG A 316 14.30 -10.86 10.09
C ARG A 316 13.44 -12.08 10.47
N SER A 317 12.52 -11.93 11.41
CA SER A 317 11.60 -13.01 11.81
C SER A 317 10.65 -13.39 10.67
N THR A 318 10.21 -12.43 9.86
CA THR A 318 9.41 -12.73 8.66
C THR A 318 10.22 -13.53 7.66
N LEU A 319 11.44 -13.11 7.34
CA LEU A 319 12.28 -13.82 6.36
C LEU A 319 12.63 -15.26 6.77
N ARG A 320 12.88 -15.49 8.08
CA ARG A 320 13.34 -16.80 8.59
C ARG A 320 12.21 -17.73 9.03
N VAL A 321 11.14 -17.19 9.59
CA VAL A 321 10.07 -17.97 10.24
C VAL A 321 8.75 -17.80 9.53
N TRP A 322 8.26 -16.56 9.41
CA TRP A 322 6.86 -16.34 9.02
C TRP A 322 6.59 -16.42 7.53
N ALA A 323 7.54 -16.06 6.66
CA ALA A 323 7.33 -16.07 5.22
C ALA A 323 6.98 -17.47 4.69
N PRO A 324 7.71 -18.56 5.04
CA PRO A 324 7.31 -19.91 4.65
C PRO A 324 5.91 -20.30 5.16
N ILE A 325 5.57 -19.93 6.40
CA ILE A 325 4.28 -20.27 7.02
C ILE A 325 3.14 -19.51 6.33
N GLN A 326 3.30 -18.20 6.13
CA GLN A 326 2.31 -17.35 5.49
C GLN A 326 2.10 -17.74 4.03
N LEU A 327 3.18 -17.96 3.28
CA LEU A 327 3.11 -18.41 1.89
C LEU A 327 2.47 -19.80 1.79
N GLY A 328 2.83 -20.73 2.67
CA GLY A 328 2.23 -22.06 2.72
C GLY A 328 0.73 -22.00 3.03
N ALA A 329 0.32 -21.20 4.01
CA ALA A 329 -1.09 -21.01 4.37
C ALA A 329 -1.88 -20.34 3.25
N GLN A 330 -1.33 -19.31 2.62
CA GLN A 330 -1.96 -18.63 1.48
C GLN A 330 -2.13 -19.59 0.30
N LEU A 331 -1.09 -20.33 -0.09
CA LEU A 331 -1.16 -21.31 -1.17
C LEU A 331 -2.16 -22.43 -0.85
N ALA A 332 -2.17 -22.96 0.37
CA ALA A 332 -3.12 -23.97 0.78
C ALA A 332 -4.56 -23.47 0.69
N LEU A 333 -4.82 -22.24 1.15
CA LEU A 333 -6.13 -21.62 1.03
C LEU A 333 -6.52 -21.39 -0.42
N SER A 334 -5.61 -20.88 -1.27
CA SER A 334 -5.85 -20.68 -2.69
C SER A 334 -6.21 -21.99 -3.39
N VAL A 335 -5.45 -23.07 -3.14
CA VAL A 335 -5.74 -24.41 -3.70
C VAL A 335 -7.09 -24.91 -3.21
N LEU A 336 -7.40 -24.75 -1.92
CA LEU A 336 -8.68 -25.17 -1.36
C LEU A 336 -9.86 -24.43 -1.99
N LEU A 337 -9.73 -23.11 -2.20
CA LEU A 337 -10.75 -22.31 -2.88
C LEU A 337 -10.92 -22.76 -4.33
N VAL A 338 -9.83 -22.96 -5.08
CA VAL A 338 -9.89 -23.46 -6.46
C VAL A 338 -10.56 -24.83 -6.53
N VAL A 339 -10.23 -25.75 -5.61
CA VAL A 339 -10.85 -27.09 -5.57
C VAL A 339 -12.33 -27.01 -5.20
N ARG A 340 -12.69 -26.14 -4.25
CA ARG A 340 -14.07 -25.95 -3.79
C ARG A 340 -14.96 -25.38 -4.90
N TYR A 341 -14.51 -24.33 -5.58
CA TYR A 341 -15.27 -23.64 -6.64
C TYR A 341 -14.93 -24.12 -8.06
N ARG A 342 -14.32 -25.29 -8.21
CA ARG A 342 -13.83 -25.77 -9.53
C ARG A 342 -14.92 -25.84 -10.61
N LYS A 343 -16.18 -26.09 -10.23
CA LYS A 343 -17.30 -26.24 -11.17
C LYS A 343 -17.81 -24.88 -11.62
N GLU A 344 -17.80 -23.92 -10.71
CA GLU A 344 -18.22 -22.54 -10.90
C GLU A 344 -17.17 -21.79 -11.71
N ILE A 345 -15.88 -21.99 -11.39
CA ILE A 345 -14.75 -21.47 -12.16
C ILE A 345 -14.74 -22.03 -13.58
N ALA A 346 -15.07 -23.32 -13.78
CA ALA A 346 -15.15 -23.91 -15.12
C ALA A 346 -16.37 -23.44 -15.94
N ARG A 347 -17.34 -22.77 -15.33
CA ARG A 347 -18.51 -22.19 -15.99
C ARG A 347 -18.32 -20.72 -16.37
N ALA A 348 -17.47 -20.00 -15.62
CA ALA A 348 -17.02 -18.65 -15.94
C ALA A 348 -16.07 -18.67 -17.14
#